data_AF-H0EZ67-F1
#
_entry.id   AF-H0EZ67-F1
#
_cell.length_a   1.000
_cell.length_b   1.000
_cell.length_c   1.000
_cell.angle_alpha   90.00
_cell.angle_beta   90.00
_cell.angle_gamma   90.00
#
_symmetry.space_group_name_H-M   'P 1'
#
loop_
_entity.id
_entity.type
_entity.pdbx_description
1 polymer ?
#
loop_
_entity_poly.entity_id
_entity_poly.type
_entity_poly.pdbx_seq_one_letter_code
_entity_poly.pdbx_strand_id
1 'polypeptide(L)'
;MINTQVFTLPLRVTQLIFAIISLGLTAYVVHLWAPLNYYPWDRPSQPSFLLFCAIWTLLALTYLILTPLRFPRFAHKYAILAVDAVTMIFWFAGFVAFAVGECE
;
A
#
# COMPACT_ATOMS: atom_id res chain seq x y z
N MET A 1 -18.08 26.65 -5.53
CA MET A 1 -17.07 26.01 -4.67
C MET A 1 -17.39 24.53 -4.62
N ILE A 2 -16.68 23.70 -5.39
CA ILE A 2 -16.92 22.25 -5.43
C ILE A 2 -16.49 21.68 -4.08
N ASN A 3 -17.38 20.95 -3.41
CA ASN A 3 -17.10 20.34 -2.11
C ASN A 3 -16.15 19.15 -2.31
N THR A 4 -14.85 19.42 -2.39
CA THR A 4 -13.79 18.42 -2.67
C THR A 4 -13.81 17.25 -1.69
N GLN A 5 -14.30 17.45 -0.48
CA GLN A 5 -14.49 16.44 0.56
C GLN A 5 -15.36 15.26 0.11
N VAL A 6 -16.39 15.52 -0.70
CA VAL A 6 -17.34 14.50 -1.18
C VAL A 6 -16.68 13.55 -2.18
N PHE A 7 -15.69 14.03 -2.92
CA PHE A 7 -14.95 13.22 -3.89
C PHE A 7 -13.78 12.46 -3.26
N THR A 8 -13.13 13.02 -2.24
CA THR A 8 -11.94 12.41 -1.63
C THR A 8 -12.27 11.29 -0.64
N LEU A 9 -13.38 11.39 0.09
CA LEU A 9 -13.80 10.37 1.07
C LEU A 9 -14.01 8.97 0.45
N PRO A 10 -14.82 8.80 -0.60
CA PRO A 10 -15.02 7.49 -1.21
C PRO A 10 -13.71 6.93 -1.79
N LEU A 11 -12.84 7.78 -2.35
CA LEU A 11 -11.54 7.36 -2.88
C LEU A 11 -10.66 6.72 -1.80
N ARG A 12 -10.62 7.31 -0.59
CA ARG A 12 -9.88 6.76 0.55
C ARG A 12 -10.45 5.45 1.06
N VAL A 13 -11.77 5.30 1.04
CA VAL A 13 -12.45 4.04 1.41
C VAL A 13 -12.06 2.93 0.43
N THR A 14 -12.12 3.19 -0.87
CA THR A 14 -11.71 2.21 -1.89
C THR A 14 -10.23 1.84 -1.74
N GLN A 15 -9.37 2.83 -1.51
CA GLN A 15 -7.94 2.61 -1.27
C GLN A 15 -7.70 1.73 -0.03
N LEU A 16 -8.45 1.94 1.06
CA LEU A 16 -8.38 1.13 2.27
C LEU A 16 -8.80 -0.32 2.02
N ILE A 17 -9.93 -0.52 1.34
CA ILE A 17 -10.45 -1.86 1.03
C ILE A 17 -9.42 -2.63 0.18
N PHE A 18 -8.89 -1.99 -0.86
CA PHE A 18 -7.91 -2.61 -1.75
C PHE A 18 -6.60 -2.97 -1.01
N ALA A 19 -6.14 -2.09 -0.11
CA ALA A 19 -4.98 -2.34 0.73
C ALA A 19 -5.16 -3.55 1.66
N ILE A 20 -6.33 -3.67 2.31
CA ILE A 20 -6.63 -4.79 3.22
C ILE A 20 -6.71 -6.11 2.47
N ILE A 21 -7.40 -6.14 1.32
CA ILE A 21 -7.51 -7.34 0.47
C ILE A 21 -6.12 -7.82 0.05
N SER A 22 -5.29 -6.89 -0.42
CA SER A 22 -3.93 -7.22 -0.88
C SER A 22 -3.01 -7.65 0.27
N LEU A 23 -3.15 -7.04 1.46
CA LEU A 23 -2.42 -7.47 2.65
C LEU A 23 -2.79 -8.90 3.03
N GLY A 24 -4.10 -9.23 3.03
CA GLY A 24 -4.56 -10.60 3.32
C GLY A 24 -4.06 -11.61 2.30
N LEU A 25 -4.13 -11.27 1.00
CA LEU A 25 -3.67 -12.14 -0.08
C LEU A 25 -2.15 -12.38 -0.02
N THR A 26 -1.37 -11.31 0.12
CA THR A 26 0.11 -11.40 0.17
C THR A 26 0.60 -12.09 1.44
N ALA A 27 -0.04 -11.84 2.60
CA ALA A 27 0.25 -12.54 3.84
C ALA A 27 -0.06 -14.03 3.74
N TYR A 28 -1.17 -14.41 3.10
CA TYR A 28 -1.51 -15.81 2.84
C TYR A 28 -0.47 -16.50 1.95
N VAL A 29 -0.05 -15.85 0.86
CA VAL A 29 1.01 -16.35 -0.01
C VAL A 29 2.30 -16.55 0.79
N VAL A 30 2.76 -15.53 1.53
CA VAL A 30 3.98 -15.64 2.36
C VAL A 30 3.87 -16.77 3.39
N HIS A 31 2.69 -16.98 3.99
CA HIS A 31 2.45 -18.08 4.92
C HIS A 31 2.54 -19.45 4.24
N LEU A 32 2.02 -19.63 3.03
CA LEU A 32 2.12 -20.88 2.28
C LEU A 32 3.58 -21.26 1.96
N TRP A 33 4.42 -20.27 1.68
CA TRP A 33 5.84 -20.50 1.42
C TRP A 33 6.64 -20.73 2.70
N ALA A 34 6.14 -20.33 3.88
CA ALA A 34 6.89 -20.44 5.14
C ALA A 34 7.36 -21.86 5.51
N PRO A 35 6.56 -22.93 5.33
CA PRO A 35 6.99 -24.31 5.63
C PRO A 35 7.94 -24.91 4.59
N LEU A 36 7.94 -24.40 3.36
CA LEU A 36 8.76 -24.92 2.25
C LEU A 36 10.19 -24.38 2.26
N ASN A 37 10.45 -23.31 3.02
CA ASN A 37 11.74 -22.63 3.06
C ASN A 37 12.58 -23.11 4.24
N TYR A 38 13.62 -23.89 3.96
CA TYR A 38 14.57 -24.39 4.97
C TYR A 38 15.54 -23.29 5.43
N TYR A 39 15.89 -22.35 4.52
CA TYR A 39 16.65 -21.14 4.84
C TYR A 39 15.80 -19.87 4.64
N PRO A 40 16.00 -18.80 5.43
CA PRO A 40 15.22 -17.56 5.30
C PRO A 40 15.36 -16.86 3.93
N TRP A 41 16.33 -17.27 3.12
CA TRP A 41 16.78 -16.63 1.87
C TRP A 41 16.13 -17.29 0.65
N ASP A 42 15.51 -18.46 0.83
CA ASP A 42 14.74 -19.16 -0.21
C ASP A 42 13.33 -18.57 -0.38
N ARG A 43 12.94 -17.63 0.50
CA ARG A 43 11.62 -17.00 0.43
C ARG A 43 11.52 -16.13 -0.82
N PRO A 44 10.46 -16.29 -1.64
CA PRO A 44 10.26 -15.42 -2.80
C PRO A 44 10.15 -13.95 -2.35
N SER A 45 11.04 -13.11 -2.87
CA SER A 45 11.14 -11.68 -2.51
C SER A 45 9.98 -10.85 -3.07
N GLN A 46 9.36 -11.33 -4.14
CA GLN A 46 8.27 -10.65 -4.85
C GLN A 46 7.00 -10.47 -3.98
N PRO A 47 6.40 -11.51 -3.37
CA PRO A 47 5.24 -11.35 -2.50
C PRO A 47 5.56 -10.57 -1.22
N SER A 48 6.81 -10.62 -0.74
CA SER A 48 7.27 -9.87 0.43
C SER A 48 7.26 -8.35 0.19
N PHE A 49 7.61 -7.91 -1.03
CA PHE A 49 7.55 -6.50 -1.41
C PHE A 49 6.11 -6.00 -1.55
N LEU A 50 5.20 -6.80 -2.12
CA LEU A 50 3.78 -6.45 -2.17
C LEU A 50 3.15 -6.32 -0.78
N LEU A 51 3.57 -7.17 0.16
CA LEU A 51 3.17 -7.08 1.57
C LEU A 51 3.63 -5.75 2.20
N PHE A 52 4.88 -5.35 1.95
CA PHE A 52 5.38 -4.03 2.36
C PHE A 52 4.55 -2.89 1.76
N CYS A 53 4.23 -2.94 0.46
CA CYS A 53 3.40 -1.93 -0.19
C CYS A 53 2.02 -1.81 0.48
N ALA A 54 1.39 -2.93 0.82
CA ALA A 54 0.11 -2.95 1.51
C ALA A 54 0.21 -2.34 2.92
N ILE A 55 1.20 -2.69 3.72
CA ILE A 55 1.43 -2.08 5.04
C ILE A 55 1.69 -0.57 4.92
N TRP A 56 2.53 -0.16 3.96
CA TRP A 56 2.80 1.25 3.68
C TRP A 56 1.51 2.02 3.37
N THR A 57 0.62 1.44 2.57
CA THR A 57 -0.65 2.12 2.24
C THR A 57 -1.56 2.35 3.44
N LEU A 58 -1.55 1.44 4.43
CA LEU A 58 -2.28 1.63 5.69
C LEU A 58 -1.69 2.78 6.52
N LEU A 59 -0.36 2.89 6.58
CA LEU A 59 0.33 4.00 7.23
C LEU A 59 0.06 5.33 6.51
N ALA A 60 0.13 5.34 5.19
CA ALA A 60 -0.19 6.49 4.35
C ALA A 60 -1.64 6.96 4.57
N LEU A 61 -2.60 6.04 4.60
CA LEU A 61 -4.01 6.36 4.89
C LEU A 61 -4.19 6.94 6.30
N THR A 62 -3.50 6.36 7.29
CA THR A 62 -3.53 6.87 8.67
C THR A 62 -3.06 8.33 8.72
N TYR A 63 -1.96 8.65 8.04
CA TYR A 63 -1.47 10.03 7.90
C TYR A 63 -2.49 10.94 7.19
N LEU A 64 -3.08 10.46 6.08
CA LEU A 64 -4.02 11.23 5.25
C LEU A 64 -5.36 11.49 5.92
N ILE A 65 -5.78 10.65 6.88
CA ILE A 65 -6.98 10.83 7.71
C ILE A 65 -6.68 11.74 8.91
N LEU A 66 -5.53 11.54 9.58
CA LEU A 66 -5.13 12.37 10.74
C LEU A 66 -4.82 13.82 10.38
N THR A 67 -4.24 14.06 9.20
CA THR A 67 -3.86 15.40 8.72
C THR A 67 -5.03 16.40 8.72
N PRO A 68 -6.17 16.12 8.06
CA PRO A 68 -7.32 17.04 8.06
C PRO A 68 -8.03 17.14 9.42
N LEU A 69 -7.92 16.11 10.28
CA LEU A 69 -8.61 16.05 11.58
C LEU A 69 -7.93 16.86 12.69
N ARG A 70 -6.59 16.94 12.72
CA ARG A 70 -5.86 17.55 13.84
C ARG A 70 -5.04 18.79 13.51
N PHE A 71 -4.61 18.97 12.25
CA PHE A 71 -3.69 20.05 11.88
C PHE A 71 -4.06 20.72 10.54
N PRO A 72 -5.17 21.47 10.48
CA PRO A 72 -5.53 22.26 9.29
C PRO A 72 -4.48 23.31 8.90
N ARG A 73 -3.53 23.64 9.80
CA ARG A 73 -2.39 24.55 9.55
C ARG A 73 -1.17 23.90 8.89
N PHE A 74 -1.01 22.57 8.94
CA PHE A 74 0.10 21.84 8.31
C PHE A 74 -0.34 21.06 7.05
N ALA A 75 -1.56 21.29 6.57
CA ALA A 75 -2.10 20.70 5.36
C ALA A 75 -1.42 21.29 4.09
N HIS A 76 -0.13 21.03 3.91
CA HIS A 76 0.53 21.26 2.64
C HIS A 76 0.00 20.25 1.63
N LYS A 77 -0.78 20.74 0.66
CA LYS A 77 -1.23 20.00 -0.54
C LYS A 77 -0.14 19.14 -1.19
N TYR A 78 1.12 19.57 -1.09
CA TYR A 78 2.29 18.84 -1.61
C TYR A 78 2.64 17.58 -0.80
N ALA A 79 2.46 17.58 0.52
CA ALA A 79 2.73 16.41 1.35
C ALA A 79 1.70 15.30 1.09
N ILE A 80 0.42 15.67 0.97
CA ILE A 80 -0.65 14.75 0.59
C ILE A 80 -0.36 14.14 -0.80
N LEU A 81 -0.04 14.99 -1.78
CA LEU A 81 0.28 14.54 -3.13
C LEU A 81 1.53 13.64 -3.16
N ALA A 82 2.55 13.96 -2.37
CA ALA A 82 3.77 13.15 -2.29
C ALA A 82 3.48 11.75 -1.72
N VAL A 83 2.69 11.65 -0.65
CA VAL A 83 2.32 10.36 -0.06
C VAL A 83 1.52 9.50 -1.05
N ASP A 84 0.60 10.10 -1.79
CA ASP A 84 -0.16 9.40 -2.83
C ASP A 84 0.75 8.97 -3.99
N ALA A 85 1.66 9.83 -4.45
CA ALA A 85 2.61 9.51 -5.51
C ALA A 85 3.57 8.38 -5.13
N VAL A 86 4.12 8.40 -3.91
CA VAL A 86 4.98 7.32 -3.39
C VAL A 86 4.20 6.01 -3.34
N THR A 87 2.93 6.06 -2.92
CA THR A 87 2.06 4.89 -2.91
C THR A 87 1.89 4.32 -4.31
N MET A 88 1.64 5.15 -5.33
CA MET A 88 1.53 4.69 -6.72
C MET A 88 2.83 4.05 -7.22
N ILE A 89 4.00 4.64 -6.91
CA ILE A 89 5.31 4.12 -7.32
C ILE A 89 5.57 2.74 -6.69
N PHE A 90 5.26 2.58 -5.40
CA PHE A 90 5.42 1.30 -4.71
C PHE A 90 4.52 0.21 -5.28
N TRP A 91 3.25 0.53 -5.58
CA TRP A 91 2.36 -0.42 -6.23
C TRP A 91 2.85 -0.79 -7.63
N PHE A 92 3.28 0.19 -8.42
CA PHE A 92 3.81 -0.04 -9.76
C PHE A 92 5.04 -0.95 -9.73
N ALA A 93 6.01 -0.65 -8.87
CA ALA A 93 7.20 -1.47 -8.68
C ALA A 93 6.83 -2.90 -8.21
N GLY A 94 5.79 -3.03 -7.38
CA GLY A 94 5.37 -4.32 -6.84
C GLY A 94 4.76 -5.23 -7.89
N PHE A 95 3.95 -4.67 -8.80
CA PHE A 95 3.41 -5.46 -9.92
C PHE A 95 4.50 -5.88 -10.90
N VAL A 96 5.48 -5.01 -11.18
CA VAL A 96 6.63 -5.36 -12.03
C VAL A 96 7.46 -6.47 -11.39
N ALA A 97 7.75 -6.37 -10.09
CA ALA A 97 8.50 -7.39 -9.36
C ALA A 97 7.77 -8.74 -9.38
N PHE A 98 6.45 -8.74 -9.18
CA PHE A 98 5.65 -9.96 -9.22
C PHE A 98 5.62 -10.59 -10.62
N ALA A 99 5.48 -9.77 -11.67
CA ALA A 99 5.49 -10.25 -13.06
C ALA A 99 6.82 -10.89 -13.46
N VAL A 100 7.95 -10.34 -13.00
CA VAL A 100 9.28 -10.94 -13.26
C VAL A 100 9.42 -12.27 -12.55
N GLY A 101 8.96 -12.38 -11.30
CA GLY A 101 9.07 -13.61 -10.51
C GLY A 101 8.26 -14.80 -11.01
N GLU A 102 7.24 -14.59 -11.85
CA GLU A 102 6.49 -15.70 -12.48
C GLU A 102 7.18 -16.26 -13.74
N CYS A 103 8.24 -15.61 -14.22
CA CYS A 103 9.03 -16.07 -15.38
C CYS A 103 10.26 -16.89 -14.98
N GLU A 104 10.41 -17.20 -13.69
CA GLU A 104 11.50 -17.96 -13.07
C GLU A 104 11.03 -19.37 -12.65
#